data_AF-A0AAV8WN83-F1
#
_entry.id   AF-A0AAV8WN83-F1
#
_cell.length_a   1.000
_cell.length_b   1.000
_cell.length_c   1.000
_cell.angle_alpha   90.00
_cell.angle_beta   90.00
_cell.angle_gamma   90.00
#
_symmetry.space_group_name_H-M   'P 1'
#
loop_
_entity.id
_entity.type
_entity.pdbx_description
1 polymer ?
#
loop_
_entity_poly.entity_id
_entity_poly.type
_entity_poly.pdbx_seq_one_letter_code
_entity_poly.pdbx_strand_id
1 'polypeptide(L)'
;MQDNTLGLPKLCTPENLHKIDRDVLFAYLSQHYTPKRMVVAGVGVEHPILVEAVQKYFVDVAPLWESESGMRTILNQRKNLSCDRSVAQYTGGFVQVWIITRFY
;
A
#
# COMPACT_ATOMS: atom_id res chain seq x y z
N MET A 1 18.80 11.81 4.37
CA MET A 1 18.77 10.32 4.36
C MET A 1 17.86 9.90 5.52
N GLN A 2 16.55 10.06 5.36
CA GLN A 2 15.64 10.03 6.52
C GLN A 2 14.18 9.69 6.16
N ASP A 3 13.97 8.87 5.13
CA ASP A 3 12.64 8.42 4.69
C ASP A 3 12.59 6.89 4.56
N ASN A 4 12.89 6.17 5.63
CA ASN A 4 12.89 4.71 5.62
C ASN A 4 11.94 4.15 6.69
N THR A 5 11.04 3.26 6.26
CA THR A 5 10.06 2.59 7.12
C THR A 5 10.65 1.39 7.86
N LEU A 6 11.81 0.89 7.45
CA LEU A 6 12.50 -0.21 8.14
C LEU A 6 13.00 0.23 9.52
N GLY A 7 12.64 -0.53 10.56
CA GLY A 7 12.97 -0.24 11.96
C GLY A 7 11.82 0.34 12.78
N LEU A 8 10.71 0.74 12.14
CA LEU A 8 9.50 1.15 12.86
C LEU A 8 8.74 -0.08 13.39
N PRO A 9 8.16 0.00 14.60
CA PRO A 9 7.33 -1.07 15.14
C PRO A 9 6.08 -1.28 14.26
N LYS A 10 5.77 -2.55 13.98
CA LYS A 10 4.58 -2.92 13.17
C LYS A 10 3.26 -2.54 13.87
N LEU A 11 3.27 -2.55 15.20
CA LEU A 11 2.11 -2.19 16.03
C LEU A 11 2.22 -0.73 16.46
N CYS A 12 1.07 -0.07 16.57
CA CYS A 12 1.00 1.29 17.10
C CYS A 12 1.47 1.31 18.56
N THR A 13 2.25 2.33 18.93
CA THR A 13 2.64 2.54 20.32
C THR A 13 1.45 3.01 21.15
N PRO A 14 1.39 2.69 22.47
CA PRO A 14 0.27 3.10 23.33
C PRO A 14 0.00 4.61 23.30
N GLU A 15 1.06 5.41 23.21
CA GLU A 15 1.02 6.88 23.13
C GLU A 15 0.30 7.41 21.88
N ASN A 16 0.33 6.66 20.77
CA ASN A 16 -0.24 7.06 19.50
C ASN A 16 -1.62 6.44 19.24
N LEU A 17 -2.06 5.50 20.07
CA LEU A 17 -3.32 4.79 19.89
C LEU A 17 -4.53 5.75 19.83
N HIS A 18 -4.54 6.77 20.70
CA HIS A 18 -5.60 7.78 20.76
C HIS A 18 -5.63 8.75 19.57
N LYS A 19 -4.59 8.72 18.72
CA LYS A 19 -4.49 9.58 17.52
C LYS A 19 -5.03 8.90 16.26
N ILE A 20 -5.36 7.61 16.33
CA ILE A 20 -5.94 6.87 15.20
C ILE A 20 -7.45 7.07 15.25
N ASP A 21 -7.95 7.90 14.34
CA ASP A 21 -9.38 8.10 14.11
C ASP A 21 -9.86 7.42 12.82
N ARG A 22 -11.17 7.51 12.57
CA ARG A 22 -11.81 6.94 11.37
C ARG A 22 -11.19 7.51 10.08
N ASP A 23 -10.84 8.78 10.07
CA ASP A 23 -10.29 9.47 8.89
C ASP A 23 -8.86 9.03 8.57
N VAL A 24 -8.06 8.76 9.60
CA VAL A 24 -6.72 8.17 9.46
C VAL A 24 -6.82 6.76 8.85
N LEU A 25 -7.78 5.95 9.29
CA LEU A 25 -7.99 4.60 8.75
C LEU A 25 -8.37 4.63 7.26
N PHE A 26 -9.32 5.49 6.87
CA PHE A 26 -9.73 5.57 5.46
C PHE A 26 -8.65 6.15 4.55
N ALA A 27 -7.89 7.14 5.03
CA ALA A 27 -6.74 7.63 4.30
C ALA A 27 -5.72 6.50 4.06
N TYR A 28 -5.40 5.72 5.10
CA TYR A 28 -4.49 4.57 4.98
C TYR A 28 -5.01 3.52 3.97
N LEU A 29 -6.30 3.17 4.03
CA LEU A 29 -6.90 2.24 3.08
C LEU A 29 -6.80 2.75 1.63
N SER A 30 -7.11 4.03 1.40
CA SER A 30 -7.05 4.64 0.05
C SER A 30 -5.64 4.66 -0.55
N GLN A 31 -4.58 4.64 0.27
CA GLN A 31 -3.19 4.69 -0.20
C GLN A 31 -2.57 3.30 -0.41
N HIS A 32 -2.99 2.31 0.37
CA HIS A 32 -2.36 0.99 0.40
C HIS A 32 -3.20 -0.12 -0.21
N TYR A 33 -4.53 -0.05 -0.13
CA TYR A 33 -5.46 -1.11 -0.57
C TYR A 33 -6.05 -0.86 -1.97
N THR A 34 -5.36 -0.07 -2.79
CA THR A 34 -5.78 0.14 -4.18
C THR A 34 -5.59 -1.15 -5.00
N PRO A 35 -6.50 -1.47 -5.96
CA PRO A 35 -6.39 -2.68 -6.78
C PRO A 35 -5.04 -2.84 -7.48
N LYS A 36 -4.40 -1.73 -7.87
CA LYS A 36 -3.08 -1.71 -8.52
C LYS A 36 -1.93 -2.21 -7.64
N ARG A 37 -2.13 -2.31 -6.32
CA ARG A 37 -1.13 -2.78 -5.34
C ARG A 37 -1.51 -4.11 -4.71
N MET A 38 -2.56 -4.76 -5.20
CA MET A 38 -3.07 -6.01 -4.67
C MET A 38 -2.83 -7.14 -5.66
N VAL A 39 -2.60 -8.35 -5.15
CA VAL A 39 -2.56 -9.59 -5.93
C VAL A 39 -3.59 -10.54 -5.35
N VAL A 40 -4.44 -11.11 -6.21
CA VAL A 40 -5.40 -12.15 -5.82
C VAL A 40 -4.87 -13.50 -6.27
N ALA A 41 -4.82 -14.46 -5.36
CA ALA A 41 -4.44 -15.84 -5.62
C ALA A 41 -5.61 -16.77 -5.29
N GLY A 42 -5.93 -17.68 -6.20
CA GLY A 42 -6.96 -18.71 -6.01
C GLY A 42 -6.38 -20.10 -6.22
N VAL A 43 -6.77 -21.05 -5.37
CA VAL A 43 -6.37 -22.46 -5.46
C VAL A 43 -7.63 -23.30 -5.62
N GLY A 44 -7.65 -24.21 -6.61
CA GLY A 44 -8.79 -25.09 -6.85
C GLY A 44 -10.01 -24.38 -7.47
N VAL A 45 -9.82 -23.21 -8.09
CA VAL A 45 -10.86 -22.46 -8.79
C VAL A 45 -10.54 -22.34 -10.27
N GLU A 46 -11.58 -22.29 -11.11
CA GLU A 46 -11.39 -22.04 -12.53
C GLU A 46 -10.89 -20.62 -12.77
N HIS A 47 -9.78 -20.50 -13.50
CA HIS A 47 -9.14 -19.21 -13.77
C HIS A 47 -10.08 -18.17 -14.39
N PRO A 48 -10.91 -18.49 -15.41
CA PRO A 48 -11.82 -17.51 -16.02
C PRO A 48 -12.83 -16.94 -15.02
N ILE A 49 -13.41 -17.80 -14.18
CA ILE A 49 -14.38 -17.41 -13.15
C ILE A 49 -13.71 -16.51 -12.11
N LEU A 50 -12.48 -16.85 -11.70
CA LEU A 50 -11.72 -16.04 -10.76
C LEU A 50 -11.42 -14.64 -11.33
N VAL A 51 -10.97 -14.56 -12.58
CA VAL A 51 -10.67 -13.28 -13.24
C VAL A 51 -11.93 -12.44 -13.37
N GLU A 52 -13.05 -13.02 -13.80
CA GLU A 52 -14.32 -12.31 -13.94
C GLU A 52 -14.82 -11.77 -12.58
N ALA A 53 -14.75 -12.58 -11.53
CA ALA A 53 -15.12 -12.16 -10.19
C ALA A 53 -14.21 -11.03 -9.66
N VAL A 54 -12.90 -11.14 -9.87
CA VAL A 54 -11.95 -10.10 -9.43
C VAL A 54 -12.20 -8.80 -10.17
N GLN A 55 -12.40 -8.83 -11.49
CA GLN A 55 -12.75 -7.64 -12.27
C GLN A 55 -14.02 -6.98 -11.70
N LYS A 56 -15.09 -7.77 -11.55
CA LYS A 56 -16.39 -7.28 -11.09
C LYS A 56 -16.34 -6.63 -9.71
N TYR A 57 -15.66 -7.25 -8.74
CA TYR A 57 -15.75 -6.82 -7.34
C TYR A 57 -14.59 -5.94 -6.86
N PHE A 58 -13.41 -6.05 -7.46
CA PHE A 58 -12.24 -5.28 -7.04
C PHE A 58 -11.93 -4.10 -7.97
N VAL A 59 -12.38 -4.13 -9.23
CA VAL A 59 -12.06 -3.09 -10.21
C VAL A 59 -13.27 -2.24 -10.54
N ASP A 60 -14.42 -2.88 -10.85
CA ASP A 60 -15.60 -2.16 -11.31
C ASP A 60 -16.39 -1.51 -10.16
N VAL A 61 -16.31 -2.07 -8.95
CA VAL A 61 -16.96 -1.52 -7.76
C VAL A 61 -16.05 -0.49 -7.10
N ALA A 62 -16.57 0.73 -6.94
CA ALA A 62 -15.88 1.78 -6.21
C ALA A 62 -15.67 1.39 -4.74
N PRO A 63 -14.46 1.56 -4.19
CA PRO A 63 -14.18 1.20 -2.81
C PRO A 63 -14.93 2.08 -1.81
N LEU A 64 -15.07 1.59 -0.58
CA LEU A 64 -15.84 2.27 0.48
C LEU A 64 -15.37 3.71 0.76
N TRP A 65 -14.06 3.96 0.69
CA TRP A 65 -13.48 5.29 0.89
C TRP A 65 -13.86 6.29 -0.22
N GLU A 66 -14.34 5.82 -1.38
CA GLU A 66 -14.83 6.65 -2.48
C GLU A 66 -16.36 6.79 -2.51
N SER A 67 -17.10 5.83 -1.94
CA SER A 67 -18.56 5.79 -1.99
C SER A 67 -19.25 6.59 -0.87
N GLU A 68 -18.63 6.76 0.30
CA GLU A 68 -19.18 7.57 1.39
C GLU A 68 -18.93 9.07 1.13
N SER A 69 -20.01 9.83 0.91
CA SER A 69 -19.98 11.25 0.51
C SER A 69 -19.26 12.16 1.51
N GLY A 70 -19.31 11.84 2.81
CA GLY A 70 -18.52 12.54 3.84
C GLY A 70 -17.01 12.33 3.70
N MET A 71 -16.59 11.11 3.35
CA MET A 71 -15.17 10.73 3.28
C MET A 71 -14.50 11.22 2.01
N ARG A 72 -15.22 11.24 0.88
CA ARG A 72 -14.71 11.81 -0.36
C ARG A 72 -14.30 13.29 -0.21
N THR A 73 -15.03 14.04 0.62
CA THR A 73 -14.68 15.43 0.93
C THR A 73 -13.38 15.54 1.73
N ILE A 74 -13.16 14.65 2.70
CA ILE A 74 -11.94 14.61 3.54
C ILE A 74 -10.72 14.19 2.72
N LEU A 75 -10.86 13.17 1.85
CA LEU A 75 -9.81 12.76 0.91
C LEU A 75 -9.47 13.88 -0.08
N ASN A 76 -10.47 14.59 -0.60
CA ASN A 76 -10.25 15.72 -1.50
C ASN A 76 -9.61 16.94 -0.80
N GLN A 77 -9.90 17.15 0.50
CA GLN A 77 -9.24 18.17 1.32
C GLN A 77 -7.77 17.81 1.57
N ARG A 78 -7.49 16.53 1.81
CA ARG A 78 -6.12 15.99 1.86
C ARG A 78 -5.58 15.78 0.44
N LYS A 79 -5.46 16.88 -0.33
CA LYS A 79 -4.98 16.97 -1.74
C LYS A 79 -3.70 16.20 -2.10
N ASN A 80 -2.97 15.66 -1.13
CA ASN A 80 -1.70 14.93 -1.29
C ASN A 80 -1.76 13.44 -0.92
N LEU A 81 -2.93 12.85 -0.65
CA LEU A 81 -3.06 11.40 -0.46
C LEU A 81 -2.99 10.67 -1.82
N SER A 82 -1.86 10.81 -2.50
CA SER A 82 -1.53 9.91 -3.61
C SER A 82 -1.15 8.54 -3.07
N CYS A 83 -1.22 7.53 -3.93
CA CYS A 83 -0.79 6.16 -3.63
C CYS A 83 0.64 6.18 -3.06
N ASP A 84 0.86 5.57 -1.88
CA ASP A 84 2.17 5.61 -1.21
C ASP A 84 3.25 4.92 -2.07
N ARG A 85 4.31 5.66 -2.38
CA ARG A 85 5.45 5.21 -3.20
C ARG A 85 6.72 4.99 -2.39
N SER A 86 6.65 5.01 -1.07
CA SER A 86 7.81 4.75 -0.22
C SER A 86 8.44 3.39 -0.56
N VAL A 87 9.77 3.39 -0.70
CA VAL A 87 10.55 2.18 -0.98
C VAL A 87 11.28 1.80 0.31
N ALA A 88 11.10 0.57 0.78
CA ALA A 88 11.87 0.06 1.90
C ALA A 88 13.35 0.00 1.51
N GLN A 89 14.17 0.88 2.08
CA GLN A 89 15.59 0.97 1.75
C GLN A 89 16.41 0.36 2.87
N TYR A 90 17.03 -0.79 2.63
CA TYR A 90 17.93 -1.37 3.63
C TYR A 90 19.26 -0.60 3.67
N THR A 91 19.58 0.05 4.80
CA THR A 91 20.80 0.87 4.97
C THR A 91 21.93 0.15 5.72
N GLY A 92 21.87 -1.18 5.88
CA GLY A 92 22.73 -1.91 6.82
C GLY A 92 23.45 -3.14 6.28
N GLY A 93 24.42 -3.00 5.38
CA GLY A 93 25.28 -4.12 4.97
C GLY A 93 26.54 -3.63 4.27
N PHE A 94 27.62 -4.41 4.29
CA PHE A 94 28.82 -4.12 3.52
C PHE A 94 28.50 -4.24 2.02
N VAL A 95 28.57 -3.13 1.28
CA VAL A 95 28.45 -3.14 -0.18
C VAL A 95 29.76 -3.69 -0.75
N GLN A 96 29.77 -4.96 -1.16
CA GLN A 96 30.90 -5.55 -1.87
C GLN A 96 30.68 -5.39 -3.38
N VAL A 97 31.31 -4.37 -3.96
CA VAL A 97 31.30 -4.14 -5.41
C VAL A 97 32.29 -5.11 -6.06
N TRP A 98 31.78 -6.11 -6.79
CA TRP A 98 32.61 -6.99 -7.60
C TRP A 98 32.94 -6.30 -8.92
N ILE A 99 34.15 -5.73 -9.01
CA ILE A 99 34.71 -5.28 -10.29
C ILE A 99 35.20 -6.53 -11.02
N ILE A 100 34.42 -7.01 -11.98
CA ILE A 100 34.85 -8.09 -12.89
C ILE A 100 35.66 -7.45 -14.00
N THR A 101 36.99 -7.39 -13.84
CA THR A 101 37.89 -7.08 -14.95
C THR A 101 38.03 -8.33 -15.81
N ARG A 102 37.31 -8.38 -16.94
CA ARG A 102 37.56 -9.36 -18.00
C ARG A 102 38.92 -9.06 -18.63
N PHE A 103 39.92 -9.89 -18.37
CA PHE A 103 41.10 -9.99 -19.22
C PHE A 103 40.75 -10.94 -20.38
N TYR A 104 40.92 -10.45 -21.61
CA TYR A 104 40.95 -11.25 -22.83
C TYR A 104 42.27 -11.99 -22.93
#